data_AF-A0A8S3AL83-F1
#
_entry.id   AF-A0A8S3AL83-F1
#
_cell.length_a   1.000
_cell.length_b   1.000
_cell.length_c   1.000
_cell.angle_alpha   90.00
_cell.angle_beta   90.00
_cell.angle_gamma   90.00
#
_symmetry.space_group_name_H-M   'P 1'
#
loop_
_entity.id
_entity.type
_entity.pdbx_description
1 polymer ?
#
loop_
_entity_poly.entity_id
_entity_poly.type
_entity_poly.pdbx_seq_one_letter_code
_entity_poly.pdbx_strand_id
1 'polypeptide(L)' 'PYGTPIGVYEQPDYIYQCAGYWREDSRSMMVTYDRDDPYNHFKCWVYERRDLTSITLSRSAGSACGFNQTSESYKAEDGA' A
#
# COMPACT_ATOMS: atom_id res chain seq x y z
N PRO A 1 36.50 5.36 -3.15
CA PRO A 1 35.38 4.62 -2.53
C PRO A 1 34.57 5.56 -1.63
N TYR A 2 33.72 6.40 -2.23
CA TYR A 2 32.86 7.31 -1.48
C TYR A 2 31.46 7.10 -2.03
N GLY A 3 30.61 6.44 -1.23
CA GLY A 3 29.19 6.34 -1.54
C GLY A 3 28.57 7.73 -1.44
N THR A 4 27.75 8.08 -2.42
CA THR A 4 26.90 9.27 -2.35
C THR A 4 25.99 9.12 -1.13
N PRO A 5 25.88 10.12 -0.24
CA PRO A 5 24.92 10.06 0.85
C PRO A 5 23.52 9.90 0.28
N ILE A 6 22.78 8.90 0.76
CA ILE A 6 21.39 8.68 0.37
C ILE A 6 20.61 9.96 0.64
N GLY A 7 20.03 10.55 -0.41
CA GLY A 7 19.11 11.65 -0.28
C GLY A 7 17.90 11.22 0.55
N VAL A 8 17.25 12.18 1.22
CA VAL A 8 16.03 11.90 2.01
C VAL A 8 14.97 11.14 1.20
N TYR A 9 14.80 11.49 -0.09
CA TYR A 9 13.87 10.83 -1.01
C TYR A 9 14.35 9.47 -1.54
N GLU A 10 15.61 9.10 -1.32
CA GLU A 10 16.20 7.82 -1.73
C GLU A 10 16.10 6.76 -0.63
N GLN A 11 15.53 7.12 0.53
CA GLN A 11 15.28 6.17 1.61
C GLN A 11 14.13 5.23 1.20
N PRO A 12 14.30 3.90 1.39
CA PRO A 12 13.18 2.96 1.34
C PRO A 12 12.07 3.46 2.28
N ASP A 13 10.82 3.35 1.83
CA ASP A 13 9.64 3.76 2.59
C ASP A 13 9.56 5.27 2.90
N TYR A 14 10.27 6.13 2.14
CA TYR A 14 10.17 7.58 2.30
C TYR A 14 8.74 8.11 2.01
N ILE A 15 8.11 7.60 0.95
CA ILE A 15 6.77 8.02 0.52
C ILE A 15 5.70 7.26 1.30
N TYR A 16 5.79 5.93 1.35
CA TYR A 16 4.81 5.07 2.02
C TYR A 16 5.47 4.37 3.20
N GLN A 17 5.18 4.83 4.42
CA GLN A 17 5.66 4.21 5.65
C GLN A 17 4.68 3.10 6.08
N CYS A 18 5.16 1.93 6.47
CA CYS A 18 4.27 0.87 6.96
C CYS A 18 3.65 1.28 8.32
N ALA A 19 2.33 1.42 8.36
CA ALA A 19 1.59 1.69 9.61
C ALA A 19 1.11 0.38 10.26
N GLY A 20 0.79 -0.63 9.43
CA GLY A 20 0.42 -1.95 9.90
C GLY A 20 0.00 -2.86 8.75
N TYR A 21 -0.13 -4.14 9.05
CA TYR A 21 -0.69 -5.13 8.13
C TYR A 21 -1.62 -6.07 8.91
N TRP A 22 -2.62 -6.58 8.21
CA TRP A 22 -3.61 -7.49 8.75
C TRP A 22 -3.90 -8.60 7.76
N ARG A 23 -4.17 -9.80 8.27
CA ARG A 23 -4.59 -10.93 7.45
C ARG A 23 -5.83 -11.54 8.06
N GLU A 24 -6.92 -11.48 7.31
CA GLU A 24 -8.21 -12.06 7.69
C GLU A 24 -8.56 -13.13 6.65
N ASP A 25 -8.51 -14.39 7.07
CA ASP A 25 -8.70 -15.56 6.22
C ASP A 25 -7.83 -15.54 4.95
N SER A 26 -8.46 -15.39 3.77
CA SER A 26 -7.82 -15.32 2.46
C SER A 26 -7.46 -13.90 2.02
N ARG A 27 -7.76 -12.88 2.85
CA ARG A 27 -7.57 -11.48 2.51
C ARG A 27 -6.39 -10.90 3.28
N SER A 28 -5.38 -10.44 2.54
CA SER A 28 -4.24 -9.72 3.13
C SER A 28 -4.38 -8.23 2.86
N MET A 29 -4.25 -7.43 3.92
CA MET A 29 -4.43 -5.99 3.91
C MET A 29 -3.21 -5.32 4.53
N MET A 30 -2.81 -4.17 4.02
CA MET A 30 -1.78 -3.34 4.64
C MET A 30 -2.22 -1.88 4.64
N VAL A 31 -1.80 -1.16 5.67
CA VAL A 31 -2.03 0.27 5.80
C VAL A 31 -0.67 0.95 5.77
N THR A 32 -0.54 1.93 4.88
CA THR A 32 0.64 2.78 4.78
C THR A 32 0.29 4.21 5.18
N TYR A 33 1.27 4.91 5.73
CA TYR A 33 1.23 6.32 6.00
C TYR A 33 2.01 7.07 4.92
N ASP A 34 1.32 7.92 4.18
CA ASP A 34 1.85 8.86 3.19
C ASP A 34 1.88 10.25 3.81
N ARG A 35 3.09 10.76 4.04
CA ARG A 35 3.30 12.07 4.65
C ARG A 35 2.91 13.21 3.72
N ASP A 36 2.99 12.98 2.41
CA ASP A 36 2.84 14.03 1.40
C ASP A 36 1.40 14.05 0.82
N ASP A 37 0.52 13.10 1.19
CA ASP A 37 -0.89 13.12 0.80
C ASP A 37 -1.67 14.25 1.50
N PRO A 38 -2.32 15.16 0.75
CA PRO A 38 -2.97 16.34 1.31
C PRO A 38 -4.36 16.09 1.92
N TYR A 39 -4.95 14.91 1.71
CA TYR A 39 -6.33 14.61 2.16
C TYR A 39 -6.36 13.53 3.23
N ASN A 40 -5.70 12.41 2.97
CA ASN A 40 -5.70 11.23 3.82
C ASN A 40 -4.29 10.65 3.86
N HIS A 41 -3.58 10.89 4.95
CA HIS A 41 -2.26 10.33 5.15
C HIS A 41 -2.25 8.81 5.25
N PHE A 42 -3.35 8.17 5.67
CA PHE A 42 -3.43 6.72 5.69
C PHE A 42 -4.02 6.20 4.38
N LYS A 43 -3.38 5.19 3.80
CA LYS A 43 -3.84 4.45 2.62
C LYS A 43 -3.96 2.99 2.95
N CYS A 44 -5.10 2.38 2.61
CA CYS A 44 -5.26 0.95 2.71
C CYS A 44 -4.92 0.28 1.38
N TRP A 45 -4.37 -0.92 1.46
CA TRP A 45 -4.02 -1.72 0.31
C TRP A 45 -4.49 -3.15 0.55
N VAL A 46 -5.17 -3.72 -0.43
CA VAL A 46 -5.45 -5.15 -0.48
C VAL A 46 -4.39 -5.78 -1.35
N TYR A 47 -3.68 -6.78 -0.84
CA TYR A 47 -2.61 -7.42 -1.59
C TYR A 47 -2.73 -8.94 -1.56
N GLU A 48 -2.20 -9.56 -2.60
CA GLU A 48 -2.16 -11.00 -2.73
C GLU A 48 -0.87 -11.42 -3.43
N ARG A 49 -0.22 -12.45 -2.90
CA ARG A 49 0.95 -13.05 -3.55
C ARG A 49 0.45 -14.06 -4.59
N ARG A 50 0.68 -13.76 -5.87
CA ARG A 50 0.27 -14.63 -7.00
C ARG A 50 1.26 -15.78 -7.18
N ASP A 51 2.56 -15.49 -7.17
CA ASP A 51 3.64 -16.48 -7.32
C ASP A 51 4.78 -16.25 -6.32
N LEU A 52 5.89 -16.98 -6.48
CA LEU A 52 7.10 -16.77 -5.69
C LEU A 52 7.71 -15.38 -5.87
N THR A 53 7.47 -14.70 -7.00
CA THR A 53 8.08 -13.41 -7.33
C THR A 53 7.07 -12.31 -7.61
N SER A 54 5.76 -12.62 -7.66
CA SER A 54 4.72 -11.68 -8.06
C SER A 54 3.76 -11.41 -6.89
N ILE A 55 3.46 -10.13 -6.68
CA ILE A 55 2.47 -9.66 -5.71
C ILE A 55 1.59 -8.68 -6.46
N THR A 56 0.27 -8.84 -6.33
CA THR A 56 -0.72 -7.90 -6.84
C THR A 56 -1.24 -7.07 -5.69
N LEU A 57 -1.34 -5.76 -5.88
CA LEU A 57 -1.83 -4.83 -4.86
C LEU A 57 -2.86 -3.89 -5.48
N SER A 58 -3.94 -3.66 -4.74
CA SER A 58 -4.95 -2.65 -5.02
C SER A 58 -4.92 -1.62 -3.91
N ARG A 59 -4.81 -0.34 -4.27
CA ARG A 59 -4.92 0.79 -3.33
C ARG A 59 -6.38 1.16 -3.17
N SER A 60 -6.82 1.48 -1.96
CA SER A 60 -8.16 2.05 -1.73
C SER A 60 -8.19 3.56 -1.97
N ALA A 61 -9.38 4.07 -2.32
CA ALA A 61 -9.60 5.51 -2.48
C ALA A 61 -9.47 6.30 -1.16
N GLY A 62 -9.66 5.65 -0.01
CA GLY A 62 -9.60 6.27 1.32
C GLY A 62 -8.63 5.58 2.28
N SER A 63 -8.78 5.92 3.57
CA SER A 63 -7.97 5.36 4.67
C SER A 63 -8.38 3.95 5.09
N ALA A 64 -9.52 3.45 4.58
CA ALA A 64 -10.03 2.12 4.84
C ALA A 64 -10.14 1.34 3.52
N CYS A 65 -9.87 0.03 3.59
CA CYS A 65 -10.02 -0.86 2.44
C CYS A 65 -11.50 -1.00 2.08
N GLY A 66 -11.82 -1.03 0.78
CA GLY A 66 -13.18 -1.22 0.30
C GLY A 66 -13.73 -2.58 0.69
N PHE A 67 -15.03 -2.69 1.00
CA PHE A 67 -15.61 -3.96 1.44
C PHE A 67 -15.43 -5.07 0.40
N ASN A 68 -15.72 -4.77 -0.88
CA ASN A 68 -15.60 -5.69 -2.02
C ASN A 68 -14.26 -5.58 -2.77
N GLN A 69 -13.30 -4.81 -2.24
CA GLN A 69 -12.03 -4.59 -2.90
C GLN A 69 -11.16 -5.85 -2.87
N THR A 70 -10.65 -6.24 -4.03
CA THR A 70 -9.71 -7.37 -4.20
C THR A 70 -8.31 -6.85 -4.54
N SER A 71 -7.32 -7.74 -4.57
CA SER A 71 -5.94 -7.42 -5.00
C SER A 71 -5.87 -6.90 -6.44
N GLU A 72 -6.86 -7.21 -7.29
CA GLU A 72 -6.93 -6.81 -8.71
C GLU A 72 -7.88 -5.64 -8.98
N SER A 73 -8.58 -5.16 -7.95
CA SER A 73 -9.50 -4.03 -8.09
C SER A 73 -8.74 -2.77 -8.48
N TYR A 74 -9.23 -2.05 -9.48
CA TYR A 74 -8.64 -0.79 -9.95
C TYR A 74 -9.67 0.32 -10.14
N LYS A 75 -10.95 0.03 -9.91
CA LYS A 75 -12.06 0.96 -10.09
C LYS A 75 -12.62 1.41 -8.75
N ALA A 76 -13.07 2.66 -8.71
CA ALA A 76 -13.74 3.26 -7.56
C ALA A 76 -15.01 2.51 -7.14
N GLU A 77 -15.73 1.90 -8.09
CA GLU A 77 -16.91 1.07 -7.82
C GLU A 77 -16.61 -0.18 -6.97
N ASP A 78 -15.37 -0.70 -7.06
CA ASP A 78 -14.90 -1.82 -6.25
C ASP A 78 -14.27 -1.36 -4.91
N GLY A 79 -14.17 -0.05 -4.69
CA GLY A 79 -13.52 0.57 -3.53
C GLY A 79 -12.00 0.77 -3.68
N ALA A 80 -11.47 0.69 -4.92
CA ALA A 80 -10.08 1.03 -5.26
C ALA A 80 -9.92 2.52 -5.62
#